data_AF-A0A8J9X0L4-F1
#
_entry.id   AF-A0A8J9X0L4-F1
#
_cell.length_a   1.000
_cell.length_b   1.000
_cell.length_c   1.000
_cell.angle_alpha   90.00
_cell.angle_beta   90.00
_cell.angle_gamma   90.00
#
_symmetry.space_group_name_H-M   'P 1'
#
loop_
_entity.id
_entity.type
_entity.pdbx_description
1 polymer ?
#
loop_
_entity_poly.entity_id
_entity_poly.type
_entity_poly.pdbx_seq_one_letter_code
_entity_poly.pdbx_strand_id
1 'polypeptide(L)'
;ALTDSHSREIGDYDALVIVQSASFDEGELLLYERLQMAPLLLDRYAKDGGEKSRRQMLAMCQSDPEILADVMGRFVDMAGRRLSQSSVKISSDYDSDFDESEEILNDIQEALALARRQRVIPPVRITRILAGEGIGQFTDRNDSSSESNLNKRTVPLSVALEYVGTILEESRREISRLKAEVEEYNQMCNSMATEIESLLRASHSLPSLAPTSSAAPRRLNIDGLYAKIRSGENENYSPGQPREAFWRDMEQSEDKFDTIARFFAKGVIS
;
A
#
# COMPACT_ATOMS: atom_id res chain seq x y z
N ALA A 1 26.50 -29.87 33.72
CA ALA A 1 26.44 -28.40 33.58
C ALA A 1 27.87 -27.86 33.46
N LEU A 2 28.42 -27.81 32.23
CA LEU A 2 29.78 -27.32 31.96
C LEU A 2 29.99 -26.84 30.49
N THR A 3 28.92 -26.59 29.73
CA THR A 3 29.01 -26.25 28.30
C THR A 3 28.45 -24.86 27.93
N ASP A 4 28.02 -24.05 28.91
CA ASP A 4 27.24 -22.84 28.63
C ASP A 4 28.08 -21.55 28.55
N SER A 5 29.40 -21.65 28.78
CA SER A 5 30.28 -20.47 28.87
C SER A 5 31.12 -20.22 27.62
N HIS A 6 31.52 -21.28 26.89
CA HIS A 6 32.35 -21.15 25.66
C HIS A 6 31.53 -20.96 24.38
N SER A 7 30.25 -21.31 24.38
CA SER A 7 29.33 -21.10 23.24
C SER A 7 28.92 -19.64 23.06
N ARG A 8 29.18 -18.77 24.05
CA ARG A 8 28.92 -17.32 23.98
C ARG A 8 30.05 -16.50 23.38
N GLU A 9 31.25 -17.06 23.24
CA GLU A 9 32.42 -16.35 22.69
C GLU A 9 32.56 -16.50 21.17
N ILE A 10 32.01 -17.56 20.59
CA ILE A 10 31.90 -17.70 19.13
C ILE A 10 30.74 -16.81 18.67
N GLY A 11 31.04 -15.77 17.90
CA GLY A 11 30.01 -14.94 17.28
C GLY A 11 29.25 -15.72 16.22
N ASP A 12 27.99 -15.35 15.96
CA ASP A 12 27.12 -16.03 14.99
C ASP A 12 27.75 -16.10 13.57
N TYR A 13 28.61 -15.13 13.21
CA TYR A 13 29.39 -15.14 11.96
C TYR A 13 30.56 -16.15 11.98
N ASP A 14 31.27 -16.27 13.10
CA ASP A 14 32.35 -17.24 13.25
C ASP A 14 31.78 -18.67 13.27
N ALA A 15 30.62 -18.84 13.92
CA ALA A 15 29.85 -20.07 13.87
C ALA A 15 29.46 -20.43 12.44
N LEU A 16 29.05 -19.44 11.63
CA LEU A 16 28.67 -19.65 10.23
C LEU A 16 29.85 -20.13 9.38
N VAL A 17 31.04 -19.53 9.55
CA VAL A 17 32.26 -19.97 8.84
C VAL A 17 32.62 -21.40 9.22
N ILE A 18 32.54 -21.75 10.51
CA ILE A 18 32.83 -23.10 11.00
C ILE A 18 31.83 -24.10 10.44
N VAL A 19 30.53 -23.79 10.48
CA VAL A 19 29.45 -24.66 9.99
C VAL A 19 29.54 -24.87 8.47
N GLN A 20 29.86 -23.82 7.71
CA GLN A 20 30.12 -23.92 6.27
C GLN A 20 31.35 -24.78 5.96
N SER A 21 32.42 -24.65 6.76
CA SER A 21 33.63 -25.49 6.59
C SER A 21 33.39 -26.97 6.94
N ALA A 22 32.42 -27.24 7.81
CA ALA A 22 32.03 -28.58 8.24
C ALA A 22 30.90 -29.19 7.39
N SER A 23 30.38 -28.46 6.40
CA SER A 23 29.23 -28.87 5.56
C SER A 23 28.01 -29.32 6.38
N PHE A 24 27.72 -28.63 7.49
CA PHE A 24 26.60 -28.98 8.36
C PHE A 24 25.35 -28.16 8.01
N ASP A 25 24.51 -28.72 7.12
CA ASP A 25 23.37 -28.01 6.51
C ASP A 25 22.32 -27.52 7.52
N GLU A 26 22.01 -28.32 8.56
CA GLU A 26 20.99 -27.96 9.56
C GLU A 26 21.45 -26.78 10.44
N GLY A 27 22.74 -26.75 10.80
CA GLY A 27 23.32 -25.62 11.52
C GLY A 27 23.42 -24.37 10.66
N GLU A 28 23.62 -24.53 9.35
CA GLU A 28 23.69 -23.41 8.40
C GLU A 28 22.33 -22.70 8.31
N LEU A 29 21.25 -23.47 8.23
CA LEU A 29 19.89 -22.93 8.18
C LEU A 29 19.54 -22.14 9.45
N LEU A 30 19.88 -22.70 10.62
CA LEU A 30 19.63 -22.07 11.92
C LEU A 30 20.42 -20.75 12.05
N LEU A 31 21.64 -20.72 11.54
CA LEU A 31 22.46 -19.51 11.55
C LEU A 31 21.96 -18.46 10.56
N TYR A 32 21.46 -18.84 9.39
CA TYR A 32 20.82 -17.90 8.46
C TYR A 32 19.56 -17.26 9.03
N GLU A 33 18.76 -18.02 9.79
CA GLU A 33 17.59 -17.48 10.49
C GLU A 33 18.00 -16.49 11.58
N ARG A 34 18.99 -16.86 12.41
CA ARG A 34 19.51 -15.97 13.47
C ARG A 34 20.13 -14.69 12.94
N LEU A 35 20.89 -14.79 11.85
CA LEU A 35 21.57 -13.67 11.19
C LEU A 35 20.66 -12.87 10.25
N GLN A 36 19.37 -13.25 10.14
CA GLN A 36 18.39 -12.63 9.25
C GLN A 36 18.85 -12.56 7.77
N MET A 37 19.56 -13.60 7.31
CA MET A 37 20.09 -13.68 5.94
C MET A 37 19.03 -14.22 4.96
N ALA A 38 17.95 -13.46 4.79
CA ALA A 38 16.80 -13.88 3.99
C ALA A 38 17.13 -14.38 2.57
N PRO A 39 18.03 -13.75 1.79
CA PRO A 39 18.36 -14.23 0.44
C PRO A 39 19.01 -15.62 0.43
N LEU A 40 19.91 -15.91 1.39
CA LEU A 40 20.58 -17.21 1.50
C LEU A 40 19.63 -18.29 2.00
N LEU A 41 18.75 -17.94 2.92
CA LEU A 41 17.71 -18.84 3.42
C LEU A 41 16.75 -19.23 2.29
N LEU A 42 16.36 -18.26 1.47
CA LEU A 42 15.52 -18.44 0.30
C LEU A 42 16.18 -19.33 -0.77
N ASP A 43 17.49 -19.18 -1.00
CA ASP A 43 18.27 -20.06 -1.88
C ASP A 43 18.28 -21.51 -1.38
N ARG A 44 18.40 -21.72 -0.08
CA ARG A 44 18.38 -23.06 0.52
C ARG A 44 16.99 -23.70 0.41
N TYR A 45 15.92 -22.98 0.75
CA TYR A 45 14.55 -23.50 0.62
C TYR A 45 14.16 -23.79 -0.83
N ALA A 46 14.58 -22.96 -1.78
CA ALA A 46 14.29 -23.20 -3.19
C ALA A 46 15.10 -24.36 -3.79
N LYS A 47 16.27 -24.68 -3.24
CA LYS A 47 17.04 -25.88 -3.62
C LYS A 47 16.38 -27.15 -3.10
N ASP A 48 15.88 -27.13 -1.87
CA ASP A 48 15.16 -28.26 -1.28
C ASP A 48 13.82 -28.50 -2.00
N GLY A 49 13.03 -27.45 -2.23
CA GLY A 49 11.79 -27.51 -3.01
C GLY A 49 10.65 -28.34 -2.39
N GLY A 50 10.88 -28.92 -1.20
CA GLY A 50 9.87 -29.66 -0.45
C GLY A 50 8.75 -28.76 0.08
N GLU A 51 7.59 -29.35 0.37
CA GLU A 51 6.40 -28.62 0.84
C GLU A 51 6.70 -27.72 2.05
N LYS A 52 7.43 -28.24 3.04
CA LYS A 52 7.83 -27.47 4.24
C LYS A 52 8.64 -26.22 3.88
N SER A 53 9.57 -26.36 2.93
CA SER A 53 10.39 -25.26 2.44
C SER A 53 9.56 -24.22 1.68
N ARG A 54 8.60 -24.65 0.86
CA ARG A 54 7.67 -23.74 0.16
C ARG A 54 6.77 -22.97 1.13
N ARG A 55 6.25 -23.64 2.17
CA ARG A 55 5.48 -23.00 3.25
C ARG A 55 6.30 -21.98 4.03
N GLN A 56 7.56 -22.29 4.34
CA GLN A 56 8.44 -21.35 5.02
C GLN A 56 8.77 -20.14 4.14
N MET A 57 8.99 -20.33 2.84
CA MET A 57 9.14 -19.23 1.87
C MET A 57 7.90 -18.32 1.85
N LEU A 58 6.69 -18.88 1.86
CA LEU A 58 5.44 -18.11 1.95
C LEU A 58 5.30 -17.35 3.28
N ALA A 59 5.75 -17.93 4.40
CA ALA A 59 5.75 -17.25 5.69
C ALA A 59 6.66 -16.02 5.67
N MET A 60 7.82 -16.09 5.01
CA MET A 60 8.75 -14.97 4.86
C MET A 60 8.17 -13.80 4.05
N CYS A 61 7.26 -14.07 3.09
CA CYS A 61 6.59 -13.03 2.29
C CYS A 61 5.76 -12.05 3.12
N GLN A 62 5.38 -12.41 4.35
CA GLN A 62 4.58 -11.54 5.21
C GLN A 62 5.41 -10.37 5.77
N SER A 63 6.73 -10.53 5.86
CA SER A 63 7.63 -9.56 6.48
C SER A 63 8.15 -8.51 5.50
N ASP A 64 8.45 -8.90 4.25
CA ASP A 64 9.05 -8.02 3.25
C ASP A 64 8.42 -8.26 1.85
N PRO A 65 7.85 -7.20 1.22
CA PRO A 65 7.29 -7.28 -0.13
C PRO A 65 8.33 -7.58 -1.22
N GLU A 66 9.61 -7.27 -1.02
CA GLU A 66 10.65 -7.60 -2.02
C GLU A 66 10.98 -9.10 -1.99
N ILE A 67 10.99 -9.72 -0.80
CA ILE A 67 11.12 -11.17 -0.65
C ILE A 67 9.98 -11.89 -1.39
N LEU A 68 8.76 -11.34 -1.36
CA LEU A 68 7.62 -11.93 -2.08
C LEU A 68 7.86 -12.01 -3.59
N ALA A 69 8.48 -10.99 -4.20
CA ALA A 69 8.84 -11.05 -5.62
C ALA A 69 9.87 -12.15 -5.90
N ASP A 70 10.87 -12.32 -5.02
CA ASP A 70 11.88 -13.37 -5.12
C ASP A 70 11.29 -14.78 -4.95
N VAL A 71 10.40 -14.95 -3.97
CA VAL A 71 9.67 -16.20 -3.70
C VAL A 71 8.83 -16.59 -4.91
N MET A 72 8.07 -15.64 -5.47
CA MET A 72 7.27 -15.87 -6.67
C MET A 72 8.14 -16.30 -7.85
N GLY A 73 9.27 -15.63 -8.09
CA GLY A 73 10.20 -16.01 -9.16
C GLY A 73 10.73 -17.44 -8.99
N ARG A 74 11.01 -17.86 -7.75
CA ARG A 74 11.47 -19.22 -7.45
C ARG A 74 10.37 -20.26 -7.66
N PHE A 75 9.12 -19.96 -7.28
CA PHE A 75 7.99 -20.84 -7.58
C PHE A 75 7.74 -20.97 -9.08
N VAL A 76 7.86 -19.88 -9.84
CA VAL A 76 7.77 -19.91 -11.31
C VAL A 76 8.88 -20.76 -11.92
N ASP A 77 10.12 -20.61 -11.43
CA ASP A 77 11.24 -21.45 -11.84
C ASP A 77 11.00 -22.93 -11.53
N MET A 78 10.48 -23.25 -10.34
CA MET A 78 10.12 -24.62 -9.95
C MET A 78 9.00 -25.20 -10.82
N ALA A 79 7.92 -24.45 -11.03
CA ALA A 79 6.80 -24.85 -11.89
C ALA A 79 7.26 -25.07 -13.34
N GLY A 80 8.05 -24.15 -13.90
CA GLY A 80 8.56 -24.26 -15.27
C GLY A 80 9.47 -25.47 -15.49
N ARG A 81 10.32 -25.80 -14.50
CA ARG A 81 11.16 -27.02 -14.53
C ARG A 81 10.31 -28.29 -14.52
N ARG A 82 9.30 -28.36 -13.65
CA ARG A 82 8.43 -29.54 -13.50
C ARG A 82 7.53 -29.75 -14.72
N LEU A 83 6.95 -28.68 -15.26
CA LEU A 83 6.17 -28.72 -16.51
C LEU A 83 7.02 -29.19 -17.69
N SER A 84 8.27 -28.71 -17.78
CA SER A 84 9.21 -29.15 -18.83
C SER A 84 9.56 -30.63 -18.68
N GLN A 85 9.78 -31.12 -17.46
CA GLN A 85 10.07 -32.53 -17.18
C GLN A 85 8.87 -33.45 -17.48
N SER A 86 7.66 -33.02 -17.12
CA SER A 86 6.41 -33.75 -17.42
C SER A 86 6.21 -33.95 -18.93
N SER A 87 6.53 -32.94 -19.75
CA SER A 87 6.41 -33.04 -21.21
C SER A 87 7.35 -34.06 -21.88
N VAL A 88 8.44 -34.44 -21.21
CA VAL A 88 9.43 -35.41 -21.70
C VAL A 88 9.09 -36.84 -21.25
N LYS A 89 8.34 -37.01 -20.14
CA LYS A 89 8.01 -38.31 -19.53
C LYS A 89 6.69 -38.94 -20.02
N ILE A 90 6.25 -38.66 -21.25
CA ILE A 90 4.96 -39.16 -21.80
C ILE A 90 4.91 -40.70 -21.97
N SER A 91 5.91 -41.49 -21.53
CA SER A 91 5.93 -42.95 -21.69
C SER A 91 5.93 -43.83 -20.43
N SER A 92 5.85 -43.32 -19.19
CA SER A 92 5.70 -44.22 -18.03
C SER A 92 5.22 -43.51 -16.76
N ASP A 93 4.16 -44.07 -16.17
CA ASP A 93 3.55 -43.78 -14.86
C ASP A 93 2.92 -42.40 -14.68
N TYR A 94 1.63 -42.35 -15.02
CA TYR A 94 0.75 -41.19 -14.86
C TYR A 94 -0.03 -41.31 -13.54
N ASP A 95 0.43 -40.61 -12.49
CA ASP A 95 -0.47 -39.97 -11.51
C ASP A 95 0.28 -39.07 -10.51
N SER A 96 1.52 -39.40 -10.10
CA SER A 96 2.19 -38.63 -9.02
C SER A 96 2.74 -37.25 -9.44
N ASP A 97 3.28 -37.12 -10.65
CA ASP A 97 3.93 -35.88 -11.10
C ASP A 97 2.92 -34.74 -11.37
N PHE A 98 1.64 -35.06 -11.53
CA PHE A 98 0.57 -34.08 -11.75
C PHE A 98 0.20 -33.36 -10.46
N ASP A 99 0.05 -34.10 -9.35
CA ASP A 99 -0.35 -33.59 -8.03
C ASP A 99 0.67 -32.55 -7.51
N GLU A 100 1.97 -32.86 -7.59
CA GLU A 100 3.00 -31.93 -7.10
C GLU A 100 3.15 -30.66 -7.95
N SER A 101 2.73 -30.70 -9.23
CA SER A 101 2.73 -29.51 -10.09
C SER A 101 1.57 -28.59 -9.74
N GLU A 102 0.40 -29.16 -9.41
CA GLU A 102 -0.76 -28.40 -8.93
C GLU A 102 -0.49 -27.74 -7.57
N GLU A 103 0.21 -28.42 -6.65
CA GLU A 103 0.61 -27.84 -5.37
C GLU A 103 1.41 -26.54 -5.54
N ILE A 104 2.38 -26.51 -6.45
CA ILE A 104 3.20 -25.31 -6.69
C ILE A 104 2.37 -24.20 -7.36
N LEU A 105 1.42 -24.56 -8.22
CA LEU A 105 0.49 -23.56 -8.79
C LEU A 105 -0.41 -22.97 -7.70
N ASN A 106 -0.83 -23.77 -6.73
CA ASN A 106 -1.57 -23.28 -5.56
C ASN A 106 -0.70 -22.36 -4.70
N ASP A 107 0.58 -22.68 -4.48
CA ASP A 107 1.53 -21.81 -3.78
C ASP A 107 1.75 -20.48 -4.52
N ILE A 108 1.79 -20.50 -5.87
CA ILE A 108 1.85 -19.29 -6.70
C ILE A 108 0.57 -18.46 -6.53
N GLN A 109 -0.60 -19.08 -6.54
CA GLN A 109 -1.88 -18.39 -6.33
C GLN A 109 -1.93 -17.76 -4.93
N GLU A 110 -1.46 -18.45 -3.90
CA GLU A 110 -1.35 -17.94 -2.54
C GLU A 110 -0.41 -16.72 -2.49
N ALA A 111 0.77 -16.81 -3.11
CA ALA A 111 1.71 -15.70 -3.22
C ALA A 111 1.11 -14.49 -3.98
N LEU A 112 0.36 -14.73 -5.05
CA LEU A 112 -0.34 -13.69 -5.80
C LEU A 112 -1.43 -13.00 -4.94
N ALA A 113 -2.15 -13.77 -4.13
CA ALA A 113 -3.12 -13.22 -3.18
C ALA A 113 -2.44 -12.33 -2.12
N LEU A 114 -1.29 -12.74 -1.61
CA LEU A 114 -0.47 -11.92 -0.71
C LEU A 114 0.00 -10.62 -1.39
N ALA A 115 0.46 -10.71 -2.64
CA ALA A 115 0.91 -9.54 -3.40
C ALA A 115 -0.22 -8.53 -3.61
N ARG A 116 -1.44 -9.02 -3.92
CA ARG A 116 -2.63 -8.17 -4.03
C ARG A 116 -3.01 -7.51 -2.72
N ARG A 117 -2.89 -8.23 -1.59
CA ARG A 117 -3.18 -7.68 -0.27
C ARG A 117 -2.20 -6.56 0.11
N GLN A 118 -0.93 -6.74 -0.21
CA GLN A 118 0.12 -5.76 0.12
C GLN A 118 0.06 -4.52 -0.79
N ARG A 119 -0.34 -4.66 -2.06
CA ARG A 119 -0.41 -3.56 -3.07
C ARG A 119 0.90 -2.78 -3.26
N VAL A 120 2.04 -3.32 -2.81
CA VAL A 120 3.36 -2.68 -2.93
C VAL A 120 4.01 -2.99 -4.27
N ILE A 121 3.94 -4.24 -4.72
CA ILE A 121 4.59 -4.68 -5.97
C ILE A 121 3.72 -4.27 -7.17
N PRO A 122 4.28 -3.55 -8.17
CA PRO A 122 3.53 -3.19 -9.37
C PRO A 122 3.03 -4.44 -10.12
N PRO A 123 1.76 -4.46 -10.59
CA PRO A 123 1.21 -5.61 -11.33
C PRO A 123 2.04 -6.01 -12.54
N VAL A 124 2.65 -5.03 -13.22
CA VAL A 124 3.53 -5.26 -14.38
C VAL A 124 4.79 -6.05 -14.00
N ARG A 125 5.35 -5.80 -12.82
CA ARG A 125 6.50 -6.56 -12.31
C ARG A 125 6.09 -8.01 -12.00
N ILE A 126 4.88 -8.21 -11.47
CA ILE A 126 4.36 -9.55 -11.22
C ILE A 126 4.12 -10.31 -12.53
N THR A 127 3.50 -9.69 -13.54
CA THR A 127 3.32 -10.34 -14.85
C THR A 127 4.64 -10.68 -15.51
N ARG A 128 5.66 -9.84 -15.35
CA ARG A 128 7.03 -10.11 -15.80
C ARG A 128 7.62 -11.35 -15.13
N ILE A 129 7.46 -11.46 -13.81
CA ILE A 129 7.91 -12.63 -13.04
C ILE A 129 7.18 -13.90 -13.50
N LEU A 130 5.85 -13.83 -13.67
CA LEU A 130 5.04 -14.97 -14.16
C LEU A 130 5.43 -15.40 -15.58
N ALA A 131 5.87 -14.46 -16.42
CA ALA A 131 6.40 -14.69 -17.76
C ALA A 131 7.85 -15.22 -17.76
N GLY A 132 8.48 -15.40 -16.60
CA GLY A 132 9.82 -15.96 -16.51
C GLY A 132 10.96 -14.99 -16.83
N GLU A 133 10.67 -13.70 -16.97
CA GLU A 133 11.65 -12.66 -17.30
C GLU A 133 12.59 -12.31 -16.13
N GLY A 134 12.44 -12.97 -14.98
CA GLY A 134 13.29 -12.82 -13.79
C GLY A 134 12.80 -11.74 -12.81
N ILE A 135 13.45 -11.67 -11.65
CA ILE A 135 13.00 -10.88 -10.50
C ILE A 135 13.55 -9.42 -10.51
N GLY A 136 14.57 -9.16 -11.35
CA GLY A 136 15.23 -7.86 -11.46
C GLY A 136 14.45 -6.82 -12.28
N GLN A 137 14.51 -5.55 -11.86
CA GLN A 137 13.95 -4.42 -12.60
C GLN A 137 14.79 -4.04 -13.83
N PHE A 138 16.07 -4.40 -13.83
CA PHE A 138 17.00 -4.28 -14.94
C PHE A 138 17.53 -5.68 -15.28
N THR A 139 17.50 -6.04 -16.56
CA THR A 139 18.10 -7.28 -17.06
C THR A 139 19.63 -7.15 -17.09
N ASP A 140 20.26 -7.15 -15.92
CA ASP A 140 21.69 -7.45 -15.80
C ASP A 140 21.85 -8.88 -15.28
N ARG A 141 21.49 -9.83 -16.13
CA ARG A 141 21.99 -11.20 -15.99
C ARG A 141 23.05 -11.38 -17.06
N ASN A 142 24.28 -11.14 -16.65
CA ASN A 142 25.48 -11.62 -17.33
C ASN A 142 25.50 -13.16 -17.26
N ASP A 143 24.57 -13.80 -17.97
CA ASP A 143 24.44 -15.25 -18.07
C ASP A 143 24.81 -15.63 -19.50
N SER A 144 26.10 -15.53 -19.78
CA SER A 144 26.73 -15.82 -21.09
C SER A 144 26.73 -17.32 -21.44
N SER A 145 25.74 -18.09 -20.98
CA SER A 145 25.69 -19.55 -21.15
C SER A 145 24.28 -20.14 -21.28
N SER A 146 23.26 -19.36 -21.63
CA SER A 146 21.86 -19.82 -21.58
C SER A 146 21.05 -19.53 -22.85
N GLU A 147 21.67 -19.37 -24.03
CA GLU A 147 20.95 -19.16 -25.31
C GLU A 147 20.16 -20.40 -25.82
N SER A 148 20.16 -21.53 -25.10
CA SER A 148 19.42 -22.74 -25.51
C SER A 148 18.30 -23.17 -24.56
N ASN A 149 18.00 -22.43 -23.49
CA ASN A 149 16.98 -22.79 -22.48
C ASN A 149 15.79 -21.82 -22.44
N LEU A 150 15.41 -21.27 -23.59
CA LEU A 150 14.11 -20.61 -23.81
C LEU A 150 12.92 -21.58 -23.71
N ASN A 151 13.15 -22.83 -23.30
CA ASN A 151 12.11 -23.75 -22.85
C ASN A 151 11.57 -23.26 -21.48
N LYS A 152 10.74 -22.23 -21.57
CA LYS A 152 9.53 -21.93 -20.80
C LYS A 152 9.66 -22.12 -19.28
N ARG A 153 10.45 -21.25 -18.64
CA ARG A 153 10.30 -20.96 -17.21
C ARG A 153 9.08 -20.07 -16.98
N THR A 154 7.90 -20.54 -17.38
CA THR A 154 6.66 -19.76 -17.39
C THR A 154 5.56 -20.51 -16.70
N VAL A 155 4.73 -19.80 -15.96
CA VAL A 155 3.50 -20.33 -15.37
C VAL A 155 2.46 -20.54 -16.49
N PRO A 156 1.51 -21.49 -16.36
CA PRO A 156 0.38 -21.60 -17.27
C PRO A 156 -0.35 -20.27 -17.46
N LEU A 157 -0.74 -19.99 -18.70
CA LEU A 157 -1.41 -18.74 -19.08
C LEU A 157 -2.71 -18.50 -18.29
N SER A 158 -3.40 -19.58 -17.88
CA SER A 158 -4.60 -19.50 -17.04
C SER A 158 -4.37 -18.72 -15.74
N VAL A 159 -3.29 -19.04 -15.01
CA VAL A 159 -2.95 -18.40 -13.72
C VAL A 159 -2.58 -16.94 -13.93
N ALA A 160 -1.80 -16.64 -14.98
CA ALA A 160 -1.42 -15.27 -15.31
C ALA A 160 -2.63 -14.40 -15.73
N LEU A 161 -3.53 -14.95 -16.54
CA LEU A 161 -4.76 -14.26 -16.96
C LEU A 161 -5.76 -14.09 -15.82
N GLU A 162 -5.85 -15.07 -14.91
CA GLU A 162 -6.68 -14.93 -13.71
C GLU A 162 -6.21 -13.75 -12.87
N TYR A 163 -4.90 -13.67 -12.58
CA TYR A 163 -4.33 -12.55 -11.83
C TYR A 163 -4.60 -11.20 -12.50
N VAL A 164 -4.23 -11.05 -13.78
CA VAL A 164 -4.43 -9.80 -14.53
C VAL A 164 -5.92 -9.45 -14.65
N GLY A 165 -6.77 -10.45 -14.90
CA GLY A 165 -8.22 -10.29 -15.00
C GLY A 165 -8.81 -9.72 -13.72
N THR A 166 -8.42 -10.25 -12.55
CA THR A 166 -8.90 -9.71 -11.27
C THR A 166 -8.48 -8.25 -11.04
N ILE A 167 -7.27 -7.87 -11.44
CA ILE A 167 -6.77 -6.49 -11.30
C ILE A 167 -7.48 -5.53 -12.23
N LEU A 168 -7.72 -5.93 -13.49
CA LEU A 168 -8.43 -5.11 -14.46
C LEU A 168 -9.88 -4.88 -14.03
N GLU A 169 -10.54 -5.91 -13.52
CA GLU A 169 -11.91 -5.81 -13.02
C GLU A 169 -11.99 -4.93 -11.76
N GLU A 170 -11.03 -5.05 -10.84
CA GLU A 170 -10.92 -4.17 -9.67
C GLU A 170 -10.69 -2.70 -10.09
N SER A 171 -9.77 -2.47 -11.03
CA SER A 171 -9.49 -1.13 -11.59
C SER A 171 -10.71 -0.54 -12.29
N ARG A 172 -11.47 -1.36 -13.03
CA ARG A 172 -12.69 -0.93 -13.73
C ARG A 172 -13.78 -0.48 -12.74
N ARG A 173 -13.96 -1.20 -11.63
CA ARG A 173 -14.91 -0.82 -10.58
C ARG A 173 -14.49 0.48 -9.91
N GLU A 174 -13.21 0.62 -9.61
CA GLU A 174 -12.67 1.83 -9.00
C GLU A 174 -12.81 3.05 -9.91
N ILE A 175 -12.50 2.91 -11.20
CA ILE A 175 -12.71 3.98 -12.19
C ILE A 175 -14.19 4.37 -12.28
N SER A 176 -15.09 3.38 -12.25
CA SER A 176 -16.53 3.65 -12.27
C SER A 176 -16.98 4.42 -11.03
N ARG A 177 -16.45 4.08 -9.85
CA ARG A 177 -16.70 4.77 -8.59
C ARG A 177 -16.21 6.21 -8.63
N LEU A 178 -14.94 6.42 -9.01
CA LEU A 178 -14.34 7.75 -9.12
C LEU A 178 -15.07 8.62 -10.16
N LYS A 179 -15.51 8.03 -11.28
CA LYS A 179 -16.30 8.76 -12.28
C LYS A 179 -17.65 9.22 -11.73
N ALA A 180 -18.32 8.38 -10.93
CA ALA A 180 -19.57 8.76 -10.28
C ALA A 180 -19.36 9.88 -9.25
N GLU A 181 -18.29 9.80 -8.45
CA GLU A 181 -17.92 10.83 -7.47
C GLU A 181 -17.59 12.17 -8.13
N VAL A 182 -16.85 12.16 -9.25
CA VAL A 182 -16.55 13.37 -10.03
C VAL A 182 -17.82 13.96 -10.65
N GLU A 183 -18.74 13.13 -11.14
CA GLU A 183 -20.00 13.59 -11.70
C GLU A 183 -20.90 14.22 -10.63
N GLU A 184 -20.98 13.63 -9.43
CA GLU A 184 -21.68 14.20 -8.28
C GLU A 184 -21.07 15.53 -7.85
N TYR A 185 -19.74 15.61 -7.77
CA TYR A 185 -19.03 16.85 -7.46
C TYR A 185 -19.28 17.93 -8.52
N ASN A 186 -19.25 17.57 -9.81
CA ASN A 186 -19.56 18.49 -10.91
C ASN A 186 -21.01 19.01 -10.84
N GLN A 187 -21.98 18.14 -10.55
CA GLN A 187 -23.37 18.54 -10.34
C GLN A 187 -23.53 19.49 -9.15
N MET A 188 -22.81 19.24 -8.05
CA MET A 188 -22.79 20.13 -6.89
C MET A 188 -22.22 21.51 -7.23
N CYS A 189 -21.10 21.57 -7.97
CA CYS A 189 -20.53 22.83 -8.46
C CYS A 189 -21.49 23.59 -9.36
N ASN A 190 -22.17 22.91 -10.29
CA ASN A 190 -23.14 23.53 -11.18
C ASN A 190 -24.37 24.04 -10.41
N SER A 191 -24.88 23.28 -9.44
CA SER A 191 -25.96 23.72 -8.56
C SER A 191 -25.56 24.98 -7.78
N MET A 192 -24.37 24.97 -7.16
CA MET A 192 -23.85 26.12 -6.43
C MET A 192 -23.66 27.35 -7.34
N ALA A 193 -23.15 27.16 -8.56
CA ALA A 193 -23.02 28.25 -9.53
C ALA A 193 -24.38 28.87 -9.87
N THR A 194 -25.42 28.05 -10.09
CA THR A 194 -26.77 28.57 -10.36
C THR A 194 -27.39 29.26 -9.14
N GLU A 195 -27.13 28.78 -7.93
CA GLU A 195 -27.57 29.44 -6.70
C GLU A 195 -26.90 30.80 -6.52
N ILE A 196 -25.58 30.89 -6.77
CA ILE A 196 -24.85 32.16 -6.75
C ILE A 196 -25.41 33.12 -7.80
N GLU A 197 -25.65 32.67 -9.03
CA GLU A 197 -26.28 33.51 -10.07
C GLU A 197 -27.68 33.97 -9.68
N SER A 198 -28.46 33.12 -9.02
CA SER A 198 -29.78 33.46 -8.49
C SER A 198 -29.69 34.54 -7.41
N LEU A 199 -28.79 34.40 -6.44
CA LEU A 199 -28.53 35.40 -5.40
C LEU A 199 -28.04 36.73 -5.99
N LEU A 200 -27.17 36.67 -7.01
CA LEU A 200 -26.74 37.86 -7.75
C LEU A 200 -27.92 38.50 -8.48
N ARG A 201 -28.78 37.77 -9.18
CA ARG A 201 -29.97 38.37 -9.82
C ARG A 201 -30.98 38.92 -8.80
N ALA A 202 -31.22 38.20 -7.71
CA ALA A 202 -32.13 38.62 -6.64
C ALA A 202 -31.67 39.92 -5.96
N SER A 203 -30.35 40.10 -5.78
CA SER A 203 -29.77 41.35 -5.29
C SER A 203 -29.87 42.50 -6.31
N HIS A 204 -29.93 42.22 -7.61
CA HIS A 204 -30.15 43.21 -8.67
C HIS A 204 -31.64 43.49 -8.97
N SER A 205 -32.55 42.59 -8.59
CA SER A 205 -34.00 42.71 -8.85
C SER A 205 -34.80 43.38 -7.75
N LEU A 206 -34.16 43.87 -6.67
CA LEU A 206 -34.82 44.79 -5.73
C LEU A 206 -35.19 46.08 -6.48
N PRO A 207 -36.49 46.38 -6.65
CA PRO A 207 -36.88 47.66 -7.22
C PRO A 207 -36.44 48.75 -6.26
N SER A 208 -35.68 49.72 -6.77
CA SER A 208 -35.64 51.06 -6.20
C SER A 208 -37.08 51.59 -6.17
N LEU A 209 -37.82 51.33 -5.08
CA LEU A 209 -39.08 52.02 -4.84
C LEU A 209 -38.80 53.53 -4.84
N ALA A 210 -39.68 54.23 -5.56
CA ALA A 210 -39.67 55.65 -5.83
C ALA A 210 -39.40 56.52 -4.58
N PRO A 211 -38.90 57.77 -4.75
CA PRO A 211 -38.28 58.55 -3.69
C PRO A 211 -39.34 59.11 -2.75
N THR A 212 -39.57 58.42 -1.63
CA THR A 212 -40.11 59.08 -0.45
C THR A 212 -38.94 59.65 0.34
N SER A 213 -38.82 60.98 0.25
CA SER A 213 -38.07 61.89 1.11
C SER A 213 -37.04 61.30 2.09
N SER A 214 -35.78 61.66 1.89
CA SER A 214 -34.73 61.79 2.93
C SER A 214 -34.07 60.54 3.51
N ALA A 215 -33.73 59.53 2.69
CA ALA A 215 -32.68 58.59 3.08
C ALA A 215 -31.81 58.22 1.87
N ALA A 216 -30.66 58.87 1.76
CA ALA A 216 -29.59 58.44 0.87
C ALA A 216 -29.29 56.95 1.10
N PRO A 217 -28.87 56.20 0.06
CA PRO A 217 -28.46 54.82 0.25
C PRO A 217 -27.37 54.82 1.31
N ARG A 218 -27.53 54.04 2.38
CA ARG A 218 -26.45 53.84 3.35
C ARG A 218 -25.32 53.12 2.61
N ARG A 219 -24.51 53.87 1.85
CA ARG A 219 -23.15 53.50 1.48
C ARG A 219 -22.50 53.20 2.81
N LEU A 220 -22.37 51.92 3.13
CA LEU A 220 -21.59 51.48 4.28
C LEU A 220 -20.21 52.13 4.09
N ASN A 221 -19.92 53.10 4.94
CA ASN A 221 -18.66 53.82 4.91
C ASN A 221 -17.62 52.86 5.50
N ILE A 222 -17.13 51.95 4.65
CA ILE A 222 -16.16 50.92 5.00
C ILE A 222 -14.91 51.56 5.58
N ASP A 223 -14.49 52.71 5.04
CA ASP A 223 -13.36 53.49 5.55
C ASP A 223 -13.64 54.04 6.96
N GLY A 224 -14.87 54.49 7.22
CA GLY A 224 -15.32 54.86 8.56
C GLY A 224 -15.39 53.69 9.54
N LEU A 225 -15.71 52.49 9.05
CA LEU A 225 -15.73 51.26 9.85
C LEU A 225 -14.31 50.81 10.23
N TYR A 226 -13.38 50.85 9.28
CA TYR A 226 -11.96 50.57 9.53
C TYR A 226 -11.30 51.64 10.40
N ALA A 227 -11.69 52.91 10.23
CA ALA A 227 -11.27 53.98 11.13
C ALA A 227 -11.75 53.70 12.56
N LYS A 228 -13.00 53.26 12.74
CA LYS A 228 -13.56 52.93 14.06
C LYS A 228 -12.89 51.72 14.72
N ILE A 229 -12.49 50.72 13.93
CA ILE A 229 -11.71 49.56 14.41
C ILE A 229 -10.27 49.96 14.76
N ARG A 230 -9.65 50.88 14.00
CA ARG A 230 -8.30 51.41 14.30
C ARG A 230 -8.25 52.40 15.45
N SER A 231 -9.30 53.19 15.64
CA SER A 231 -9.35 54.25 16.65
C SER A 231 -9.55 53.73 18.07
N GLY A 232 -9.77 52.43 18.28
CA GLY A 232 -9.72 51.82 19.62
C GLY A 232 -10.73 52.35 20.63
N GLU A 233 -11.76 53.10 20.22
CA GLU A 233 -12.89 53.47 21.08
C GLU A 233 -13.86 52.28 21.20
N ASN A 234 -13.39 51.23 21.88
CA ASN A 234 -14.22 50.16 22.43
C ASN A 234 -14.40 50.40 23.93
N GLU A 235 -15.18 51.41 24.31
CA GLU A 235 -15.92 51.35 25.58
C GLU A 235 -17.08 50.37 25.41
N ASN A 236 -16.72 49.08 25.47
CA ASN A 236 -17.51 47.84 25.53
C ASN A 236 -16.88 46.77 24.63
N TYR A 237 -15.61 46.45 24.92
CA TYR A 237 -15.05 45.14 24.60
C TYR A 237 -15.79 44.08 25.44
N SER A 238 -16.97 43.66 24.99
CA SER A 238 -17.47 42.34 25.40
C SER A 238 -16.66 41.34 24.59
N PRO A 239 -15.82 40.50 25.23
CA PRO A 239 -14.98 39.55 24.52
C PRO A 239 -15.87 38.69 23.61
N GLY A 240 -15.38 38.45 22.40
CA GLY A 240 -16.04 37.65 21.38
C GLY A 240 -16.68 36.39 21.97
N GLN A 241 -17.81 36.02 21.38
CA GLN A 241 -18.66 34.92 21.82
C GLN A 241 -17.81 33.74 22.31
N PRO A 242 -18.14 33.15 23.48
CA PRO A 242 -17.29 32.14 24.11
C PRO A 242 -17.04 30.91 23.21
N ARG A 243 -17.89 30.71 22.19
CA ARG A 243 -17.78 29.68 21.16
C ARG A 243 -16.66 29.93 20.15
N GLU A 244 -16.36 31.19 19.80
CA GLU A 244 -15.28 31.52 18.86
C GLU A 244 -13.91 31.41 19.55
N ALA A 245 -13.84 31.80 20.84
CA ALA A 245 -12.68 31.58 21.69
C ALA A 245 -12.36 30.08 21.86
N PHE A 246 -13.39 29.23 21.99
CA PHE A 246 -13.21 27.78 22.01
C PHE A 246 -12.51 27.25 20.75
N TRP A 247 -13.01 27.60 19.55
CA TRP A 247 -12.45 27.08 18.30
C TRP A 247 -11.01 27.54 18.08
N ARG A 248 -10.72 28.80 18.41
CA ARG A 248 -9.37 29.34 18.31
C ARG A 248 -8.39 28.61 19.25
N ASP A 249 -8.81 28.36 20.49
CA ASP A 249 -7.96 27.68 21.48
C ASP A 249 -7.81 26.17 21.17
N MET A 250 -8.83 25.54 20.57
CA MET A 250 -8.75 24.14 20.09
C MET A 250 -7.76 23.94 18.95
N GLU A 251 -7.60 24.93 18.07
CA GLU A 251 -6.69 24.85 16.93
C GLU A 251 -5.23 25.10 17.34
N GLN A 252 -5.01 25.85 18.42
CA GLN A 252 -3.69 26.22 18.91
C GLN A 252 -3.17 25.33 20.05
N SER A 253 -4.03 24.53 20.70
CA SER A 253 -3.62 23.67 21.82
C SER A 253 -3.02 22.34 21.36
N GLU A 254 -1.87 21.96 21.94
CA GLU A 254 -1.27 20.63 21.78
C GLU A 254 -2.10 19.53 22.46
N ASP A 255 -2.77 19.86 23.58
CA ASP A 255 -3.69 18.96 24.26
C ASP A 255 -5.14 19.43 24.13
N LYS A 256 -5.86 18.76 23.23
CA LYS A 256 -7.23 19.09 22.84
C LYS A 256 -8.23 18.71 23.93
N PHE A 257 -7.91 17.69 24.72
CA PHE A 257 -8.83 17.18 25.75
C PHE A 257 -8.96 18.14 26.93
N ASP A 258 -7.85 18.69 27.41
CA ASP A 258 -7.85 19.66 28.51
C ASP A 258 -8.54 20.99 28.12
N THR A 259 -8.42 21.38 26.84
CA THR A 259 -9.13 22.54 26.29
C THR A 259 -10.64 22.30 26.30
N ILE A 260 -11.11 21.14 25.84
CA ILE A 260 -12.53 20.77 25.87
C ILE A 260 -13.05 20.74 27.32
N ALA A 261 -12.32 20.12 28.25
CA ALA A 261 -12.72 20.04 29.66
C ALA A 261 -12.85 21.42 30.32
N ARG A 262 -11.93 22.34 30.04
CA ARG A 262 -12.00 23.74 30.53
C ARG A 262 -13.23 24.49 30.00
N PHE A 263 -13.59 24.31 28.74
CA PHE A 263 -14.73 25.00 28.14
C PHE A 263 -16.08 24.33 28.50
N PHE A 264 -16.08 23.03 28.76
CA PHE A 264 -17.22 22.30 29.33
C PHE A 264 -17.50 22.75 30.77
N ALA A 265 -16.46 22.87 31.61
CA ALA A 265 -16.59 23.39 32.97
C ALA A 265 -17.06 24.86 33.02
N LYS A 266 -16.76 25.65 31.99
CA LYS A 266 -17.24 27.03 31.83
C LYS A 266 -18.64 27.13 31.23
N GLY A 267 -19.30 26.01 30.90
CA GLY A 267 -20.66 25.98 30.35
C GLY A 267 -20.79 26.54 28.94
N VAL A 268 -19.68 26.62 28.20
CA VAL A 268 -19.63 27.15 26.83
C VAL A 268 -20.01 26.07 25.80
N ILE A 269 -19.79 24.81 26.17
CA ILE A 269 -20.08 23.62 25.39
C ILE A 269 -20.86 22.70 26.32
N SER A 270 -22.02 22.21 25.88
CA SER A 270 -22.86 21.25 26.61
C SER A 270 -22.76 19.86 26.02
#